data_AF-A0A7V9SWC2-F1
#
_entry.id   AF-A0A7V9SWC2-F1
#
_cell.length_a   1.000
_cell.length_b   1.000
_cell.length_c   1.000
_cell.angle_alpha   90.00
_cell.angle_beta   90.00
_cell.angle_gamma   90.00
#
_symmetry.space_group_name_H-M   'P 1'
#
loop_
_entity.id
_entity.type
_entity.pdbx_description
1 polymer ?
#
loop_
_entity_poly.entity_id
_entity_poly.type
_entity_poly.pdbx_seq_one_letter_code
_entity_poly.pdbx_strand_id
1 'polypeptide(L)'
;LGLGEKDAAKNPLAATENLEPLANFKNEFAPIVFDGLLTPTDARLGVEGRPQSASGQTTILTGTNAPALLGHHKQGFPNQILRDVIKENSIFLQLKRLKIEPNVFANAYTPQFFESVPRWKSATTCALEAADLPFRRLPDLLGRKALFHDFTNESLIERNFDIPLFSAKEAGAILAGLTEIYRFTLYEHFITDKIGHAQDFDWAEKHLPKLAEFLRETLARVDFENTTVILTSDHGNLENLSIRTHTLNDVPTIVWGRMKREIAARVKTLTDITPAVLYLLS
;
A
#
# COMPACT_ATOMS: atom_id res chain seq x y z
N LEU A 1 -2.51 6.94 4.22
CA LEU A 1 -2.82 8.33 3.79
C LEU A 1 -4.32 8.44 3.59
N GLY A 2 -4.96 9.44 4.19
CA GLY A 2 -6.39 9.72 4.02
C GLY A 2 -6.62 10.96 3.15
N LEU A 3 -7.87 11.17 2.74
CA LEU A 3 -8.36 12.38 2.08
C LEU A 3 -8.64 13.46 3.15
N GLY A 4 -7.61 14.22 3.47
CA GLY A 4 -7.66 15.31 4.46
C GLY A 4 -8.12 16.64 3.87
N GLU A 5 -8.32 17.63 4.74
CA GLU A 5 -8.55 19.01 4.31
C GLU A 5 -7.29 19.59 3.64
N LYS A 6 -7.49 20.47 2.66
CA LYS A 6 -6.40 21.21 2.01
C LYS A 6 -5.96 22.38 2.88
N ASP A 7 -5.24 22.05 3.94
CA ASP A 7 -4.79 23.00 4.98
C ASP A 7 -3.30 22.81 5.21
N ALA A 8 -2.47 23.68 4.63
CA ALA A 8 -1.02 23.60 4.69
C ALA A 8 -0.46 23.68 6.13
N ALA A 9 -1.24 24.19 7.10
CA ALA A 9 -0.79 24.26 8.49
C ALA A 9 -0.80 22.89 9.20
N LYS A 10 -1.58 21.92 8.71
CA LYS A 10 -1.70 20.58 9.32
C LYS A 10 -1.55 19.41 8.33
N ASN A 11 -1.69 19.65 7.04
CA ASN A 11 -1.62 18.63 6.00
C ASN A 11 -0.40 18.88 5.11
N PRO A 12 0.69 18.09 5.25
CA PRO A 12 1.87 18.23 4.41
C PRO A 12 1.59 18.05 2.91
N LEU A 13 0.56 17.28 2.55
CA LEU A 13 0.15 17.13 1.14
C LEU A 13 -0.32 18.47 0.53
N ALA A 14 -0.82 19.40 1.35
CA ALA A 14 -1.21 20.74 0.95
C ALA A 14 -0.07 21.76 1.06
N ALA A 15 0.96 21.48 1.87
CA ALA A 15 2.10 22.36 2.10
C ALA A 15 3.22 22.18 1.05
N THR A 16 3.29 21.02 0.40
CA THR A 16 4.35 20.67 -0.55
C THR A 16 3.81 20.58 -1.98
N GLU A 17 4.53 21.20 -2.92
CA GLU A 17 4.18 21.17 -4.35
C GLU A 17 4.64 19.89 -5.06
N ASN A 18 4.13 19.66 -6.28
CA ASN A 18 4.53 18.56 -7.16
C ASN A 18 4.39 17.16 -6.55
N LEU A 19 3.34 16.95 -5.76
CA LEU A 19 3.06 15.70 -5.06
C LEU A 19 2.11 14.76 -5.80
N GLU A 20 1.69 15.08 -7.03
CA GLU A 20 0.87 14.16 -7.83
C GLU A 20 1.54 12.78 -7.99
N PRO A 21 0.81 11.65 -7.81
CA PRO A 21 -0.65 11.55 -7.64
C PRO A 21 -1.13 11.51 -6.16
N LEU A 22 -0.30 11.88 -5.18
CA LEU A 22 -0.62 11.76 -3.75
C LEU A 22 -1.51 12.88 -3.21
N ALA A 23 -1.38 14.11 -3.73
CA ALA A 23 -2.02 15.31 -3.21
C ALA A 23 -3.52 15.41 -3.56
N ASN A 24 -4.32 14.56 -2.93
CA ASN A 24 -5.77 14.54 -3.06
C ASN A 24 -6.42 14.98 -1.74
N PHE A 25 -7.47 15.78 -1.84
CA PHE A 25 -8.10 16.42 -0.69
C PHE A 25 -9.59 16.11 -0.61
N LYS A 26 -10.11 16.16 0.61
CA LYS A 26 -11.51 15.98 0.91
C LYS A 26 -12.36 16.98 0.12
N ASN A 27 -13.38 16.49 -0.57
CA ASN A 27 -14.31 17.29 -1.39
C ASN A 27 -13.67 18.05 -2.55
N GLU A 28 -12.42 17.75 -2.94
CA GLU A 28 -11.81 18.26 -4.16
C GLU A 28 -11.68 17.14 -5.19
N PHE A 29 -12.10 17.44 -6.42
CA PHE A 29 -11.95 16.54 -7.56
C PHE A 29 -11.09 17.23 -8.60
N ALA A 30 -9.83 16.81 -8.70
CA ALA A 30 -8.90 17.26 -9.72
C ALA A 30 -8.62 16.10 -10.69
N PRO A 31 -8.29 16.39 -11.96
CA PRO A 31 -7.76 15.39 -12.86
C PRO A 31 -6.50 14.75 -12.27
N ILE A 32 -6.46 13.42 -12.21
CA ILE A 32 -5.27 12.71 -11.77
C ILE A 32 -4.34 12.49 -12.96
N VAL A 33 -3.03 12.68 -12.73
CA VAL A 33 -1.99 12.39 -13.72
C VAL A 33 -2.13 10.98 -14.30
N PHE A 34 -1.71 10.81 -15.55
CA PHE A 34 -1.84 9.55 -16.31
C PHE A 34 -3.29 9.05 -16.48
N ASP A 35 -4.28 9.95 -16.43
CA ASP A 35 -5.70 9.63 -16.60
C ASP A 35 -6.21 8.67 -15.49
N GLY A 36 -5.76 8.89 -14.26
CA GLY A 36 -6.20 8.13 -13.09
C GLY A 36 -7.62 8.51 -12.65
N LEU A 37 -8.33 7.56 -12.04
CA LEU A 37 -9.65 7.80 -11.43
C LEU A 37 -9.56 7.63 -9.93
N LEU A 38 -9.80 8.72 -9.20
CA LEU A 38 -9.90 8.72 -7.74
C LEU A 38 -11.33 8.34 -7.29
N THR A 39 -11.42 7.37 -6.39
CA THR A 39 -12.63 7.05 -5.62
C THR A 39 -12.32 7.14 -4.12
N PRO A 40 -13.01 8.01 -3.36
CA PRO A 40 -12.97 7.98 -1.91
C PRO A 40 -13.42 6.62 -1.39
N THR A 41 -12.59 5.97 -0.60
CA THR A 41 -12.84 4.62 -0.08
C THR A 41 -12.97 4.66 1.44
N ASP A 42 -14.09 4.17 1.98
CA ASP A 42 -14.33 4.19 3.41
C ASP A 42 -13.44 3.17 4.15
N ALA A 43 -12.59 3.68 5.03
CA ALA A 43 -11.73 2.90 5.91
C ALA A 43 -12.36 2.60 7.27
N ARG A 44 -13.49 3.24 7.62
CA ARG A 44 -14.19 3.05 8.91
C ARG A 44 -14.98 1.75 8.95
N LEU A 45 -15.43 1.27 7.78
CA LEU A 45 -16.04 -0.04 7.62
C LEU A 45 -17.29 -0.26 8.50
N GLY A 46 -17.98 0.83 8.82
CA GLY A 46 -19.16 0.84 9.70
C GLY A 46 -18.88 0.50 11.17
N VAL A 47 -17.62 0.50 11.62
CA VAL A 47 -17.23 0.16 13.00
C VAL A 47 -16.73 1.39 13.72
N GLU A 48 -17.21 1.61 14.95
CA GLU A 48 -16.81 2.73 15.79
C GLU A 48 -15.30 2.72 16.08
N GLY A 49 -14.71 3.91 16.11
CA GLY A 49 -13.28 4.12 16.32
C GLY A 49 -12.55 4.50 15.04
N ARG A 50 -11.24 4.77 15.19
CA ARG A 50 -10.39 5.16 14.08
C ARG A 50 -9.91 3.92 13.32
N PRO A 51 -9.93 3.92 11.98
CA PRO A 51 -9.25 2.92 11.16
C PRO A 51 -7.81 2.66 11.63
N GLN A 52 -7.36 1.40 11.57
CA GLN A 52 -6.06 0.96 12.09
C GLN A 52 -5.39 -0.05 11.14
N SER A 53 -4.06 -0.10 11.15
CA SER A 53 -3.28 -0.85 10.15
C SER A 53 -3.57 -2.34 10.14
N ALA A 54 -3.59 -3.04 11.30
CA ALA A 54 -3.76 -4.50 11.30
C ALA A 54 -5.09 -4.91 10.67
N SER A 55 -6.19 -4.26 11.07
CA SER A 55 -7.52 -4.56 10.57
C SER A 55 -7.76 -3.99 9.17
N GLY A 56 -7.24 -2.80 8.84
CA GLY A 56 -7.34 -2.20 7.52
C GLY A 56 -6.61 -3.03 6.47
N GLN A 57 -5.35 -3.39 6.71
CA GLN A 57 -4.58 -4.28 5.82
C GLN A 57 -5.23 -5.66 5.69
N THR A 58 -5.68 -6.27 6.79
CA THR A 58 -6.39 -7.55 6.73
C THR A 58 -7.62 -7.44 5.83
N THR A 59 -8.38 -6.34 5.93
CA THR A 59 -9.55 -6.11 5.09
C THR A 59 -9.17 -5.99 3.62
N ILE A 60 -8.18 -5.15 3.29
CA ILE A 60 -7.70 -4.98 1.92
C ILE A 60 -7.26 -6.32 1.32
N LEU A 61 -6.47 -7.09 2.06
CA LEU A 61 -5.83 -8.33 1.59
C LEU A 61 -6.76 -9.54 1.53
N THR A 62 -7.98 -9.45 2.08
CA THR A 62 -8.90 -10.60 2.16
C THR A 62 -10.29 -10.32 1.61
N GLY A 63 -10.69 -9.05 1.52
CA GLY A 63 -12.07 -8.63 1.26
C GLY A 63 -13.02 -8.84 2.46
N THR A 64 -12.52 -9.32 3.61
CA THR A 64 -13.32 -9.51 4.82
C THR A 64 -13.30 -8.27 5.70
N ASN A 65 -14.44 -7.80 6.18
CA ASN A 65 -14.52 -6.67 7.13
C ASN A 65 -13.90 -7.07 8.50
N ALA A 66 -12.59 -6.87 8.64
CA ALA A 66 -11.83 -7.30 9.81
C ALA A 66 -12.22 -6.54 11.09
N PRO A 67 -12.44 -5.20 11.09
CA PRO A 67 -12.96 -4.51 12.26
C PRO A 67 -14.30 -5.06 12.72
N ALA A 68 -15.22 -5.36 11.80
CA ALA A 68 -16.54 -5.89 12.17
C ALA A 68 -16.43 -7.28 12.81
N LEU A 69 -15.54 -8.13 12.29
CA LEU A 69 -15.25 -9.44 12.89
C LEU A 69 -14.70 -9.34 14.31
N LEU A 70 -13.86 -8.33 14.59
CA LEU A 70 -13.28 -8.09 15.92
C LEU A 70 -14.16 -7.25 16.86
N GLY A 71 -15.18 -6.58 16.32
CA GLY A 71 -15.94 -5.55 17.01
C GLY A 71 -15.19 -4.23 17.28
N HIS A 72 -13.97 -4.07 16.76
CA HIS A 72 -13.15 -2.86 16.90
C HIS A 72 -12.02 -2.80 15.86
N HIS A 73 -11.45 -1.62 15.64
CA HIS A 73 -10.26 -1.44 14.80
C HIS A 73 -8.97 -1.86 15.54
N LYS A 74 -8.14 -2.69 14.91
CA LYS A 74 -6.93 -3.26 15.51
C LYS A 74 -5.66 -2.59 14.99
N GLN A 75 -4.90 -2.00 15.90
CA GLN A 75 -3.59 -1.36 15.62
C GLN A 75 -2.42 -2.36 15.52
N GLY A 76 -1.37 -1.98 14.79
CA GLY A 76 -0.12 -2.73 14.69
C GLY A 76 -0.27 -4.02 13.88
N PHE A 77 -0.01 -5.17 14.51
CA PHE A 77 0.00 -6.47 13.84
C PHE A 77 -1.32 -7.26 14.02
N PRO A 78 -1.69 -8.13 13.06
CA PRO A 78 -2.84 -9.02 13.16
C PRO A 78 -2.73 -9.95 14.38
N ASN A 79 -3.82 -10.00 15.16
CA ASN A 79 -4.01 -11.00 16.22
C ASN A 79 -4.35 -12.38 15.61
N GLN A 80 -4.56 -13.40 16.45
CA GLN A 80 -4.83 -14.75 15.94
C GLN A 80 -6.06 -14.82 15.03
N ILE A 81 -7.18 -14.17 15.41
CA ILE A 81 -8.41 -14.13 14.61
C ILE A 81 -8.12 -13.57 13.22
N LEU A 82 -7.42 -12.44 13.11
CA LEU A 82 -7.07 -11.86 11.80
C LEU A 82 -6.10 -12.75 11.02
N ARG A 83 -5.16 -13.42 11.68
CA ARG A 83 -4.25 -14.38 11.03
C ARG A 83 -5.02 -15.57 10.45
N ASP A 84 -6.04 -16.05 11.13
CA ASP A 84 -6.89 -17.14 10.64
C ASP A 84 -7.68 -16.70 9.40
N VAL A 85 -8.25 -15.50 9.41
CA VAL A 85 -8.92 -14.91 8.23
C VAL A 85 -7.97 -14.77 7.04
N ILE A 86 -6.76 -14.26 7.27
CA ILE A 86 -5.74 -14.13 6.21
C ILE A 86 -5.35 -15.51 5.69
N LYS A 87 -5.16 -16.49 6.57
CA LYS A 87 -4.80 -17.86 6.18
C LYS A 87 -5.85 -18.51 5.27
N GLU A 88 -7.12 -18.17 5.46
CA GLU A 88 -8.22 -18.74 4.67
C GLU A 88 -8.53 -17.96 3.39
N ASN A 89 -8.33 -16.63 3.43
CA ASN A 89 -8.88 -15.70 2.45
C ASN A 89 -7.85 -14.70 1.91
N SER A 90 -6.53 -14.88 2.09
CA SER A 90 -5.57 -13.92 1.50
C SER A 90 -5.72 -13.83 -0.02
N ILE A 91 -5.52 -12.63 -0.57
CA ILE A 91 -5.61 -12.37 -2.00
C ILE A 91 -4.70 -13.31 -2.80
N PHE A 92 -3.49 -13.58 -2.32
CA PHE A 92 -2.58 -14.52 -2.96
C PHE A 92 -3.13 -15.95 -2.96
N LEU A 93 -3.78 -16.38 -1.88
CA LEU A 93 -4.40 -17.70 -1.81
C LEU A 93 -5.63 -17.78 -2.71
N GLN A 94 -6.44 -16.72 -2.78
CA GLN A 94 -7.58 -16.63 -3.68
C GLN A 94 -7.14 -16.69 -5.16
N LEU A 95 -6.10 -15.94 -5.54
CA LEU A 95 -5.50 -16.00 -6.89
C LEU A 95 -4.94 -17.38 -7.21
N LYS A 96 -4.21 -18.01 -6.27
CA LYS A 96 -3.69 -19.37 -6.42
C LYS A 96 -4.80 -20.40 -6.63
N ARG A 97 -5.91 -20.32 -5.89
CA ARG A 97 -7.09 -21.19 -6.07
C ARG A 97 -7.72 -21.03 -7.46
N LEU A 98 -7.70 -19.81 -8.01
CA LEU A 98 -8.15 -19.51 -9.36
C LEU A 98 -7.11 -19.86 -10.45
N LYS A 99 -5.93 -20.37 -10.06
CA LYS A 99 -4.79 -20.66 -10.96
C LYS A 99 -4.28 -19.42 -11.71
N ILE A 100 -4.40 -18.25 -11.09
CA ILE A 100 -3.89 -16.98 -11.59
C ILE A 100 -2.50 -16.79 -11.01
N GLU A 101 -1.48 -17.03 -11.83
CA GLU A 101 -0.06 -17.01 -11.47
C GLU A 101 0.77 -16.51 -12.69
N PRO A 102 2.01 -16.03 -12.50
CA PRO A 102 2.75 -15.89 -11.24
C PRO A 102 2.39 -14.61 -10.47
N ASN A 103 2.45 -14.64 -9.14
CA ASN A 103 2.18 -13.49 -8.27
C ASN A 103 3.39 -13.12 -7.39
N VAL A 104 3.52 -11.85 -6.99
CA VAL A 104 4.65 -11.39 -6.17
C VAL A 104 4.25 -10.35 -5.13
N PHE A 105 4.86 -10.43 -3.95
CA PHE A 105 5.03 -9.28 -3.06
C PHE A 105 6.42 -8.70 -3.32
N ALA A 106 6.46 -7.46 -3.81
CA ALA A 106 7.66 -6.83 -4.30
C ALA A 106 8.64 -6.44 -3.19
N ASN A 107 8.19 -6.36 -1.93
CA ASN A 107 9.05 -5.94 -0.83
C ASN A 107 10.03 -7.05 -0.41
N ALA A 108 11.31 -6.71 -0.34
CA ALA A 108 12.36 -7.57 0.18
C ALA A 108 12.39 -7.60 1.71
N TYR A 109 12.81 -8.74 2.26
CA TYR A 109 13.02 -8.99 3.67
C TYR A 109 14.52 -9.06 3.97
N THR A 110 14.93 -8.60 5.16
CA THR A 110 16.31 -8.72 5.62
C THR A 110 16.58 -10.12 6.18
N PRO A 111 17.84 -10.60 6.20
CA PRO A 111 18.20 -11.91 6.75
C PRO A 111 17.68 -12.15 8.18
N GLN A 112 17.72 -11.11 9.03
CA GLN A 112 17.28 -11.16 10.44
C GLN A 112 15.82 -11.54 10.60
N PHE A 113 14.97 -11.26 9.61
CA PHE A 113 13.58 -11.70 9.64
C PHE A 113 13.45 -13.24 9.66
N PHE A 114 14.42 -13.96 9.10
CA PHE A 114 14.42 -15.42 8.96
C PHE A 114 15.24 -16.14 10.03
N GLU A 115 15.96 -15.42 10.90
CA GLU A 115 16.77 -16.02 11.97
C GLU A 115 15.91 -16.66 13.07
N SER A 116 14.68 -16.19 13.25
CA SER A 116 13.70 -16.75 14.18
C SER A 116 12.28 -16.55 13.67
N VAL A 117 11.33 -17.33 14.17
CA VAL A 117 9.91 -17.07 13.89
C VAL A 117 9.50 -15.77 14.58
N PRO A 118 9.21 -14.69 13.85
CA PRO A 118 8.90 -13.42 14.47
C PRO A 118 7.57 -13.54 15.24
N ARG A 119 7.57 -13.07 16.49
CA ARG A 119 6.36 -13.00 17.34
C ARG A 119 5.23 -12.24 16.62
N TRP A 120 5.62 -11.17 15.94
CA TRP A 120 4.71 -10.28 15.21
C TRP A 120 4.99 -10.39 13.71
N LYS A 121 3.96 -10.72 12.93
CA LYS A 121 4.00 -10.77 11.47
C LYS A 121 3.02 -9.74 10.93
N SER A 122 3.42 -9.00 9.88
CA SER A 122 2.50 -8.09 9.19
C SER A 122 1.38 -8.89 8.52
N ALA A 123 0.26 -8.23 8.20
CA ALA A 123 -0.82 -8.87 7.46
C ALA A 123 -0.32 -9.41 6.11
N THR A 124 0.56 -8.66 5.45
CA THR A 124 1.17 -9.03 4.17
C THR A 124 2.11 -10.25 4.29
N THR A 125 2.90 -10.35 5.36
CA THR A 125 3.68 -11.56 5.65
C THR A 125 2.76 -12.78 5.83
N CYS A 126 1.69 -12.66 6.63
CA CYS A 126 0.72 -13.74 6.80
C CYS A 126 0.06 -14.13 5.46
N ALA A 127 -0.20 -13.15 4.58
CA ALA A 127 -0.82 -13.38 3.28
C ALA A 127 0.08 -14.18 2.32
N LEU A 128 1.40 -13.94 2.35
CA LEU A 128 2.39 -14.74 1.62
C LEU A 128 2.44 -16.18 2.12
N GLU A 129 2.51 -16.37 3.44
CA GLU A 129 2.55 -17.70 4.07
C GLU A 129 1.28 -18.50 3.76
N ALA A 130 0.11 -17.85 3.75
CA ALA A 130 -1.17 -18.48 3.42
C ALA A 130 -1.20 -19.10 2.00
N ALA A 131 -0.45 -18.51 1.06
CA ALA A 131 -0.37 -18.96 -0.32
C ALA A 131 0.90 -19.77 -0.63
N ASP A 132 1.77 -19.99 0.37
CA ASP A 132 3.10 -20.59 0.21
C ASP A 132 3.93 -19.88 -0.89
N LEU A 133 3.89 -18.55 -0.90
CA LEU A 133 4.66 -17.74 -1.85
C LEU A 133 6.09 -17.50 -1.35
N PRO A 134 7.09 -17.47 -2.25
CA PRO A 134 8.46 -17.17 -1.88
C PRO A 134 8.60 -15.73 -1.40
N PHE A 135 9.37 -15.54 -0.32
CA PHE A 135 9.77 -14.22 0.16
C PHE A 135 10.89 -13.64 -0.70
N ARG A 136 10.79 -12.36 -1.08
CA ARG A 136 11.92 -11.62 -1.66
C ARG A 136 12.96 -11.30 -0.62
N ARG A 137 14.23 -11.43 -0.98
CA ARG A 137 15.38 -11.23 -0.10
C ARG A 137 16.34 -10.21 -0.71
N LEU A 138 17.36 -9.83 0.06
CA LEU A 138 18.37 -8.89 -0.43
C LEU A 138 19.04 -9.30 -1.75
N PRO A 139 19.29 -10.59 -2.05
CA PRO A 139 19.76 -10.98 -3.39
C PRO A 139 18.78 -10.67 -4.52
N ASP A 140 17.46 -10.79 -4.29
CA ASP A 140 16.45 -10.37 -5.27
C ASP A 140 16.50 -8.86 -5.49
N LEU A 141 16.65 -8.09 -4.42
CA LEU A 141 16.76 -6.63 -4.46
C LEU A 141 18.01 -6.19 -5.23
N LEU A 142 19.18 -6.78 -4.94
CA LEU A 142 20.42 -6.57 -5.70
C LEU A 142 20.25 -6.94 -7.18
N GLY A 143 19.49 -8.00 -7.45
CA GLY A 143 19.12 -8.42 -8.80
C GLY A 143 18.02 -7.60 -9.45
N ARG A 144 17.59 -6.47 -8.85
CA ARG A 144 16.51 -5.60 -9.34
C ARG A 144 15.17 -6.34 -9.57
N LYS A 145 14.88 -7.33 -8.72
CA LYS A 145 13.65 -8.15 -8.70
C LYS A 145 12.79 -7.92 -7.44
N ALA A 146 13.18 -6.96 -6.62
CA ALA A 146 12.48 -6.55 -5.42
C ALA A 146 12.87 -5.12 -5.05
N LEU A 147 12.05 -4.49 -4.21
CA LEU A 147 12.33 -3.20 -3.58
C LEU A 147 12.31 -3.35 -2.08
N PHE A 148 12.95 -2.47 -1.33
CA PHE A 148 12.68 -2.38 0.10
C PHE A 148 11.45 -1.50 0.36
N HIS A 149 10.92 -1.52 1.58
CA HIS A 149 9.69 -0.77 1.93
C HIS A 149 9.86 0.75 1.81
N ASP A 150 11.11 1.24 1.81
CA ASP A 150 11.46 2.64 1.63
C ASP A 150 11.82 2.98 0.17
N PHE A 151 11.72 2.02 -0.74
CA PHE A 151 12.05 2.04 -2.18
C PHE A 151 13.49 2.47 -2.55
N THR A 152 14.19 3.23 -1.70
CA THR A 152 15.53 3.78 -1.93
C THR A 152 16.65 2.93 -1.34
N ASN A 153 16.35 2.02 -0.42
CA ASN A 153 17.31 1.30 0.43
C ASN A 153 18.01 2.19 1.49
N GLU A 154 17.59 3.45 1.68
CA GLU A 154 18.18 4.35 2.70
C GLU A 154 18.22 3.68 4.08
N SER A 155 17.11 3.08 4.53
CA SER A 155 17.02 2.44 5.84
C SER A 155 17.81 1.13 5.95
N LEU A 156 18.14 0.48 4.83
CA LEU A 156 19.07 -0.66 4.83
C LEU A 156 20.50 -0.18 4.99
N ILE A 157 20.89 0.88 4.30
CA ILE A 157 22.23 1.46 4.38
C ILE A 157 22.49 2.00 5.79
N GLU A 158 21.51 2.68 6.40
CA GLU A 158 21.57 3.11 7.81
C GLU A 158 21.77 1.95 8.80
N ARG A 159 21.30 0.76 8.44
CA ARG A 159 21.48 -0.50 9.20
C ARG A 159 22.75 -1.26 8.82
N ASN A 160 23.67 -0.63 8.08
CA ASN A 160 24.96 -1.17 7.63
C ASN A 160 24.85 -2.38 6.69
N PHE A 161 23.79 -2.48 5.88
CA PHE A 161 23.76 -3.43 4.77
C PHE A 161 24.54 -2.89 3.57
N ASP A 162 25.34 -3.75 2.95
CA ASP A 162 26.03 -3.45 1.68
C ASP A 162 25.08 -3.62 0.49
N ILE A 163 24.27 -2.58 0.25
CA ILE A 163 23.23 -2.52 -0.77
C ILE A 163 23.32 -1.14 -1.45
N PRO A 164 23.18 -1.05 -2.80
CA PRO A 164 23.19 0.23 -3.48
C PRO A 164 22.00 1.10 -3.09
N LEU A 165 22.23 2.41 -2.97
CA LEU A 165 21.16 3.39 -2.90
C LEU A 165 20.42 3.43 -4.24
N PHE A 166 19.10 3.33 -4.22
CA PHE A 166 18.26 3.57 -5.40
C PHE A 166 17.69 4.98 -5.38
N SER A 167 17.71 5.62 -6.55
CA SER A 167 16.85 6.79 -6.79
C SER A 167 15.37 6.38 -6.87
N ALA A 168 14.47 7.31 -6.61
CA ALA A 168 13.02 7.10 -6.79
C ALA A 168 12.69 6.65 -8.23
N LYS A 169 13.40 7.20 -9.23
CA LYS A 169 13.33 6.81 -10.63
C LYS A 169 13.75 5.35 -10.88
N GLU A 170 14.87 4.91 -10.33
CA GLU A 170 15.30 3.52 -10.46
C GLU A 170 14.33 2.56 -9.79
N ALA A 171 13.88 2.90 -8.59
CA ALA A 171 12.90 2.10 -7.88
C ALA A 171 11.58 2.01 -8.67
N GLY A 172 11.14 3.12 -9.26
CA GLY A 172 9.93 3.17 -10.06
C GLY A 172 10.01 2.26 -11.29
N ALA A 173 11.17 2.25 -11.96
CA ALA A 173 11.45 1.36 -13.08
C ALA A 173 11.49 -0.13 -12.67
N ILE A 174 12.03 -0.45 -11.49
CA ILE A 174 12.03 -1.82 -10.96
C ILE A 174 10.59 -2.28 -10.72
N LEU A 175 9.75 -1.48 -10.06
CA LEU A 175 8.38 -1.86 -9.77
C LEU A 175 7.57 -2.06 -11.06
N ALA A 176 7.71 -1.17 -12.04
CA ALA A 176 7.07 -1.34 -13.35
C ALA A 176 7.57 -2.61 -14.07
N GLY A 177 8.87 -2.93 -14.00
CA GLY A 177 9.39 -4.17 -14.57
C GLY A 177 8.79 -5.43 -13.95
N LEU A 178 8.40 -5.39 -12.67
CA LEU A 178 7.71 -6.51 -12.02
C LEU A 178 6.28 -6.70 -12.56
N THR A 179 5.58 -5.65 -13.00
CA THR A 179 4.21 -5.79 -13.53
C THR A 179 4.18 -6.52 -14.87
N GLU A 180 5.26 -6.52 -15.63
CA GLU A 180 5.38 -7.26 -16.90
C GLU A 180 5.64 -8.76 -16.71
N ILE A 181 6.15 -9.14 -15.53
CA ILE A 181 6.54 -10.54 -15.23
C ILE A 181 5.42 -11.25 -14.47
N TYR A 182 4.71 -10.52 -13.60
CA TYR A 182 3.76 -11.08 -12.64
C TYR A 182 2.33 -10.68 -12.99
N ARG A 183 1.42 -11.64 -12.88
CA ARG A 183 -0.02 -11.44 -13.09
C ARG A 183 -0.65 -10.59 -11.99
N PHE A 184 -0.06 -10.63 -10.79
CA PHE A 184 -0.38 -9.71 -9.69
C PHE A 184 0.90 -9.33 -8.92
N THR A 185 1.13 -8.03 -8.78
CA THR A 185 2.23 -7.44 -8.01
C THR A 185 1.66 -6.59 -6.89
N LEU A 186 2.01 -6.92 -5.65
CA LEU A 186 1.72 -6.09 -4.48
C LEU A 186 3.02 -5.41 -4.00
N TYR A 187 2.98 -4.10 -3.79
CA TYR A 187 4.03 -3.34 -3.10
C TYR A 187 3.41 -2.59 -1.94
N GLU A 188 4.09 -2.58 -0.79
CA GLU A 188 3.62 -1.92 0.43
C GLU A 188 4.61 -0.84 0.89
N HIS A 189 4.08 0.32 1.25
CA HIS A 189 4.85 1.42 1.80
C HIS A 189 4.15 1.99 3.04
N PHE A 190 4.84 2.00 4.19
CA PHE A 190 4.26 2.39 5.48
C PHE A 190 5.01 3.54 6.18
N ILE A 191 5.97 4.19 5.52
CA ILE A 191 6.75 5.29 6.15
C ILE A 191 5.86 6.50 6.43
N THR A 192 4.86 6.75 5.58
CA THR A 192 3.88 7.84 5.78
C THR A 192 3.12 7.72 7.11
N ASP A 193 2.86 6.49 7.57
CA ASP A 193 2.24 6.26 8.87
C ASP A 193 3.19 6.61 10.04
N LYS A 194 4.47 6.24 9.91
CA LYS A 194 5.50 6.60 10.90
C LYS A 194 5.66 8.12 11.03
N ILE A 195 5.69 8.81 9.89
CA ILE A 195 5.72 10.29 9.83
C ILE A 195 4.49 10.87 10.55
N GLY A 196 3.30 10.35 10.25
CA GLY A 196 2.05 10.75 10.88
C GLY A 196 2.08 10.62 12.41
N HIS A 197 2.51 9.47 12.92
CA HIS A 197 2.68 9.24 14.36
C HIS A 197 3.77 10.11 15.02
N ALA A 198 4.78 10.53 14.26
CA ALA A 198 5.79 11.45 14.74
C ALA A 198 5.32 12.92 14.71
N GLN A 199 4.24 13.22 13.99
CA GLN A 199 3.78 14.59 13.70
C GLN A 199 4.89 15.45 13.06
N ASP A 200 5.75 14.80 12.27
CA ASP A 200 7.00 15.37 11.78
C ASP A 200 6.83 15.97 10.38
N PHE A 201 6.61 17.28 10.33
CA PHE A 201 6.48 18.04 9.08
C PHE A 201 7.76 18.01 8.25
N ASP A 202 8.92 18.19 8.87
CA ASP A 202 10.21 18.20 8.17
C ASP A 202 10.49 16.86 7.50
N TRP A 203 10.12 15.75 8.17
CA TRP A 203 10.22 14.43 7.57
C TRP A 203 9.21 14.24 6.43
N ALA A 204 7.98 14.74 6.59
CA ALA A 204 6.98 14.71 5.51
C ALA A 204 7.46 15.46 4.26
N GLU A 205 7.98 16.68 4.41
CA GLU A 205 8.47 17.53 3.30
C GLU A 205 9.64 16.88 2.54
N LYS A 206 10.49 16.11 3.22
CA LYS A 206 11.60 15.39 2.59
C LYS A 206 11.15 14.08 1.93
N HIS A 207 10.17 13.40 2.50
CA HIS A 207 9.77 12.06 2.07
C HIS A 207 8.72 12.08 0.95
N LEU A 208 7.72 12.95 1.05
CA LEU A 208 6.61 12.98 0.09
C LEU A 208 7.04 13.26 -1.36
N PRO A 209 7.99 14.17 -1.66
CA PRO A 209 8.47 14.36 -3.03
C PRO A 209 9.11 13.09 -3.62
N LYS A 210 9.89 12.36 -2.81
CA LYS A 210 10.51 11.08 -3.22
C LYS A 210 9.45 10.02 -3.51
N LEU A 211 8.43 9.91 -2.66
CA LEU A 211 7.33 8.97 -2.84
C LEU A 211 6.48 9.32 -4.09
N ALA A 212 6.20 10.61 -4.31
CA ALA A 212 5.46 11.07 -5.48
C ALA A 212 6.25 10.82 -6.77
N GLU A 213 7.56 11.10 -6.78
CA GLU A 213 8.44 10.78 -7.91
C GLU A 213 8.47 9.28 -8.19
N PHE A 214 8.64 8.44 -7.16
CA PHE A 214 8.61 6.98 -7.30
C PHE A 214 7.32 6.51 -7.99
N LEU A 215 6.16 6.98 -7.54
CA LEU A 215 4.87 6.64 -8.15
C LEU A 215 4.76 7.12 -9.59
N ARG A 216 5.17 8.36 -9.90
CA ARG A 216 5.16 8.88 -11.28
C ARG A 216 6.08 8.08 -12.19
N GLU A 217 7.26 7.71 -11.72
CA GLU A 217 8.25 6.96 -12.49
C GLU A 217 7.79 5.50 -12.72
N THR A 218 7.06 4.90 -11.77
CA THR A 218 6.35 3.63 -12.00
C THR A 218 5.25 3.81 -13.05
N LEU A 219 4.32 4.74 -12.84
CA LEU A 219 3.16 4.93 -13.71
C LEU A 219 3.55 5.29 -15.16
N ALA A 220 4.63 6.05 -15.35
CA ALA A 220 5.14 6.40 -16.68
C ALA A 220 5.70 5.21 -17.48
N ARG A 221 5.91 4.05 -16.84
CA ARG A 221 6.51 2.84 -17.45
C ARG A 221 5.58 1.65 -17.51
N VAL A 222 4.46 1.69 -16.79
CA VAL A 222 3.46 0.62 -16.84
C VAL A 222 2.73 0.67 -18.17
N ASP A 223 2.58 -0.49 -18.83
CA ASP A 223 1.67 -0.62 -19.97
C ASP A 223 0.21 -0.67 -19.49
N PHE A 224 -0.46 0.47 -19.57
CA PHE A 224 -1.86 0.62 -19.16
C PHE A 224 -2.88 -0.15 -20.00
N GLU A 225 -2.51 -0.64 -21.18
CA GLU A 225 -3.39 -1.49 -22.00
C GLU A 225 -3.50 -2.91 -21.42
N ASN A 226 -2.43 -3.38 -20.74
CA ASN A 226 -2.33 -4.72 -20.19
C ASN A 226 -2.34 -4.77 -18.66
N THR A 227 -2.08 -3.63 -18.00
CA THR A 227 -1.96 -3.53 -16.54
C THR A 227 -2.91 -2.49 -15.97
N THR A 228 -3.62 -2.87 -14.90
CA THR A 228 -4.39 -1.95 -14.06
C THR A 228 -3.63 -1.71 -12.77
N VAL A 229 -3.42 -0.44 -12.43
CA VAL A 229 -2.75 -0.05 -11.18
C VAL A 229 -3.79 0.47 -10.20
N ILE A 230 -3.78 -0.06 -8.97
CA ILE A 230 -4.62 0.42 -7.87
C ILE A 230 -3.70 0.92 -6.76
N LEU A 231 -3.76 2.22 -6.47
CA LEU A 231 -3.11 2.84 -5.31
C LEU A 231 -4.17 3.10 -4.24
N THR A 232 -3.97 2.58 -3.03
CA THR A 232 -4.88 2.82 -1.90
C THR A 232 -4.14 2.83 -0.56
N SER A 233 -4.85 3.09 0.53
CA SER A 233 -4.33 3.01 1.90
C SER A 233 -5.29 2.21 2.79
N ASP A 234 -4.77 1.61 3.85
CA ASP A 234 -5.55 1.00 4.92
C ASP A 234 -6.20 1.99 5.89
N HIS A 235 -5.65 3.21 6.02
CA HIS A 235 -6.24 4.29 6.82
C HIS A 235 -5.60 5.67 6.53
N GLY A 236 -6.20 6.72 7.11
CA GLY A 236 -5.62 8.05 7.22
C GLY A 236 -4.69 8.23 8.43
N ASN A 237 -3.74 9.15 8.32
CA ASN A 237 -2.84 9.60 9.39
C ASN A 237 -2.16 10.92 8.99
N LEU A 238 -1.16 10.85 8.11
CA LEU A 238 -0.28 11.96 7.71
C LEU A 238 -1.02 13.21 7.18
N GLU A 239 -2.21 13.05 6.61
CA GLU A 239 -3.00 14.17 6.10
C GLU A 239 -3.53 15.12 7.20
N ASN A 240 -3.26 14.83 8.47
CA ASN A 240 -3.48 15.73 9.59
C ASN A 240 -2.43 15.52 10.71
N LEU A 241 -1.27 16.17 10.56
CA LEU A 241 -0.19 16.14 11.56
C LEU A 241 -0.48 16.97 12.82
N SER A 242 -1.62 17.66 12.91
CA SER A 242 -2.03 18.32 14.17
C SER A 242 -2.46 17.31 15.25
N ILE A 243 -2.69 16.06 14.88
CA ILE A 243 -3.00 14.96 15.80
C ILE A 243 -2.04 13.79 15.58
N ARG A 244 -1.70 13.08 16.66
CA ARG A 244 -0.81 11.90 16.61
C ARG A 244 -1.49 10.61 16.14
N THR A 245 -2.80 10.55 16.32
CA THR A 245 -3.62 9.37 16.02
C THR A 245 -4.06 9.38 14.56
N HIS A 246 -4.43 8.20 14.04
CA HIS A 246 -5.12 8.10 12.76
C HIS A 246 -6.37 8.99 12.68
N THR A 247 -6.83 9.25 11.45
CA THR A 247 -8.00 10.08 11.18
C THR A 247 -9.24 9.22 10.90
N LEU A 248 -10.39 9.88 10.75
CA LEU A 248 -11.63 9.25 10.27
C LEU A 248 -11.88 9.53 8.78
N ASN A 249 -10.86 9.99 8.07
CA ASN A 249 -11.00 10.31 6.66
C ASN A 249 -11.13 9.03 5.83
N ASP A 250 -11.92 9.10 4.77
CA ASP A 250 -11.85 8.12 3.69
C ASP A 250 -10.44 8.16 3.09
N VAL A 251 -9.98 7.05 2.52
CA VAL A 251 -8.67 6.96 1.86
C VAL A 251 -8.82 7.17 0.36
N PRO A 252 -7.80 7.70 -0.35
CA PRO A 252 -7.80 7.70 -1.79
C PRO A 252 -7.62 6.28 -2.29
N THR A 253 -8.56 5.76 -3.10
CA THR A 253 -8.25 4.66 -4.04
C THR A 253 -8.16 5.26 -5.42
N ILE A 254 -7.01 5.18 -6.07
CA ILE A 254 -6.81 5.69 -7.43
C ILE A 254 -6.56 4.50 -8.36
N VAL A 255 -7.25 4.49 -9.50
CA VAL A 255 -7.19 3.41 -10.49
C VAL A 255 -6.72 3.94 -11.84
N TRP A 256 -5.70 3.30 -12.41
CA TRP A 256 -5.19 3.56 -13.76
C TRP A 256 -5.29 2.32 -14.65
N GLY A 257 -5.25 2.54 -15.97
CA GLY A 257 -5.18 1.48 -16.97
C GLY A 257 -6.52 0.85 -17.34
N ARG A 258 -6.44 -0.35 -17.90
CA ARG A 258 -7.60 -1.09 -18.41
C ARG A 258 -8.67 -1.27 -17.34
N MET A 259 -9.94 -1.17 -17.73
CA MET A 259 -11.11 -1.33 -16.85
C MET A 259 -11.15 -0.39 -15.62
N LYS A 260 -10.37 0.71 -15.62
CA LYS A 260 -10.32 1.62 -14.46
C LYS A 260 -11.69 2.17 -14.04
N ARG A 261 -12.61 2.40 -14.99
CA ARG A 261 -13.96 2.92 -14.69
C ARG A 261 -14.79 1.87 -13.96
N GLU A 262 -14.75 0.63 -14.44
CA GLU A 262 -15.44 -0.51 -13.85
C GLU A 262 -14.90 -0.82 -12.46
N ILE A 263 -13.57 -0.78 -12.28
CA ILE A 263 -12.94 -1.01 -10.98
C ILE A 263 -13.22 0.14 -10.02
N ALA A 264 -13.06 1.40 -10.43
CA ALA A 264 -13.36 2.54 -9.57
C ALA A 264 -14.83 2.54 -9.10
N ALA A 265 -15.78 2.15 -9.97
CA ALA A 265 -17.19 2.04 -9.61
C ALA A 265 -17.51 0.91 -8.61
N ARG A 266 -16.64 -0.10 -8.50
CA ARG A 266 -16.79 -1.23 -7.56
C ARG A 266 -16.23 -0.94 -6.18
N VAL A 267 -15.30 -0.01 -6.05
CA VAL A 267 -14.63 0.29 -4.78
C VAL A 267 -15.35 1.40 -4.04
N LYS A 268 -15.95 1.06 -2.89
CA LYS A 268 -16.58 2.01 -1.96
C LYS A 268 -15.94 1.94 -0.58
N THR A 269 -15.50 0.77 -0.16
CA THR A 269 -14.88 0.52 1.14
C THR A 269 -13.66 -0.40 0.97
N LEU A 270 -12.84 -0.54 2.02
CA LEU A 270 -11.65 -1.42 1.94
C LEU A 270 -11.99 -2.89 1.62
N THR A 271 -13.22 -3.35 1.91
CA THR A 271 -13.63 -4.74 1.60
C THR A 271 -13.69 -5.01 0.11
N ASP A 272 -13.80 -3.96 -0.70
CA ASP A 272 -14.02 -4.09 -2.14
C ASP A 272 -12.72 -4.26 -2.94
N ILE A 273 -11.56 -4.00 -2.32
CA ILE A 273 -10.27 -4.02 -3.01
C ILE A 273 -9.92 -5.42 -3.53
N THR A 274 -9.87 -6.44 -2.67
CA THR A 274 -9.58 -7.82 -3.10
C THR A 274 -10.61 -8.33 -4.12
N PRO A 275 -11.94 -8.22 -3.89
CA PRO A 275 -12.93 -8.60 -4.88
C PRO A 275 -12.78 -7.90 -6.24
N ALA A 276 -12.42 -6.61 -6.25
CA ALA A 276 -12.17 -5.88 -7.49
C ALA A 276 -10.93 -6.40 -8.24
N VAL A 277 -9.85 -6.71 -7.52
CA VAL A 277 -8.65 -7.33 -8.13
C VAL A 277 -8.97 -8.71 -8.70
N LEU A 278 -9.71 -9.54 -7.96
CA LEU A 278 -10.10 -10.86 -8.45
C LEU A 278 -10.96 -10.75 -9.71
N TYR A 279 -11.94 -9.84 -9.74
CA TYR A 279 -12.76 -9.56 -10.92
C TYR A 279 -11.94 -9.12 -12.14
N LEU A 280 -10.86 -8.37 -11.93
CA LEU A 280 -9.97 -7.93 -13.01
C LEU A 280 -9.16 -9.09 -13.62
N LEU A 281 -8.78 -10.05 -12.79
CA LEU A 281 -7.82 -11.10 -13.16
C LEU A 281 -8.48 -12.43 -13.56
N SER A 282 -9.73 -12.66 -13.16
CA SER A 282 -10.57 -13.82 -13.51
C SER A 282 -11.24 -13.68 -14.87
#